data_AF-A0A3B8YRG8-F1
#
_entry.id   AF-A0A3B8YRG8-F1
#
_cell.length_a   1.000
_cell.length_b   1.000
_cell.length_c   1.000
_cell.angle_alpha   90.00
_cell.angle_beta   90.00
_cell.angle_gamma   90.00
#
_symmetry.space_group_name_H-M   'P 1'
#
loop_
_entity.id
_entity.type
_entity.pdbx_description
1 polymer ?
#
loop_
_entity_poly.entity_id
_entity_poly.type
_entity_poly.pdbx_seq_one_letter_code
_entity_poly.pdbx_strand_id
1 'polypeptide(L)'
;WSVFEELNREREVQEEPLFANPRNAASGTLKMQDSKVVAARKLESSVYYLMGERLPSDSHFENMELARKWGLNVSATMKKCCSLEEVFEFLKYWDVARKSLSVATDGVVLKVDSLSQQRNLGSTSKFPRWAIAYKFNAEKALTRLESVTYQVGRTGAVTPVANLEPVLLSGTTVKRASLYNEDAILALDLHIGDRVYVEKGGEIIPKITGVDKEARFLIGDKVRFVTRCPDCGTPLVRNED
;
A
#
# COMPACT_ATOMS: atom_id res chain seq x y z
N TRP A 1 -9.14 12.29 -3.19
CA TRP A 1 -9.02 11.83 -4.58
C TRP A 1 -9.21 12.96 -5.59
N SER A 2 -10.26 13.77 -5.49
CA SER A 2 -10.57 14.86 -6.44
C SER A 2 -9.39 15.79 -6.77
N VAL A 3 -8.70 16.34 -5.77
CA VAL A 3 -7.54 17.22 -5.99
C VAL A 3 -6.40 16.49 -6.71
N PHE A 4 -6.13 15.23 -6.34
CA PHE A 4 -5.09 14.44 -6.99
C PHE A 4 -5.42 14.14 -8.47
N GLU A 5 -6.68 13.82 -8.77
CA GLU A 5 -7.15 13.60 -10.14
C GLU A 5 -7.11 14.88 -10.97
N GLU A 6 -7.48 16.02 -10.39
CA GLU A 6 -7.34 17.35 -11.01
C GLU A 6 -5.88 17.64 -11.36
N LEU A 7 -4.95 17.43 -10.42
CA LEU A 7 -3.52 17.63 -10.65
C LEU A 7 -2.97 16.72 -11.74
N ASN A 8 -3.42 15.47 -11.83
CA ASN A 8 -2.99 14.58 -12.91
C ASN A 8 -3.58 15.00 -14.26
N ARG A 9 -4.83 15.48 -14.30
CA ARG A 9 -5.44 16.01 -15.52
C ARG A 9 -4.70 17.25 -16.04
N GLU A 10 -4.31 18.16 -15.15
CA GLU A 10 -3.49 19.34 -15.52
C GLU A 10 -2.14 18.93 -16.11
N ARG A 11 -1.48 17.93 -15.50
CA ARG A 11 -0.20 17.41 -15.98
C ARG A 11 -0.32 16.69 -17.32
N GLU A 12 -1.40 15.95 -17.54
CA GLU A 12 -1.69 15.30 -18.82
C GLU A 12 -1.81 16.32 -19.96
N VAL A 13 -2.56 17.41 -19.73
CA VAL A 13 -2.69 18.52 -20.70
C VAL A 13 -1.35 19.20 -20.99
N GLN A 14 -0.42 19.18 -20.02
CA GLN A 14 0.93 19.73 -20.15
C GLN A 14 1.97 18.71 -20.66
N GLU A 15 1.55 17.50 -21.03
CA GLU A 15 2.43 16.39 -21.45
C GLU A 15 3.49 16.01 -20.38
N GLU A 16 3.19 16.25 -19.11
CA GLU A 16 4.07 15.93 -18.00
C GLU A 16 3.81 14.52 -17.44
N PRO A 17 4.82 13.85 -16.85
CA PRO A 17 4.61 12.58 -16.18
C PRO A 17 3.59 12.68 -15.04
N LEU A 18 2.59 11.81 -15.04
CA LEU A 18 1.56 11.75 -14.00
C LEU A 18 2.13 11.30 -12.65
N PHE A 19 1.50 11.75 -11.57
CA PHE A 19 1.79 11.21 -10.25
C PHE A 19 1.21 9.80 -10.10
N ALA A 20 1.99 8.90 -9.51
CA ALA A 20 1.59 7.52 -9.32
C ALA A 20 0.50 7.32 -8.24
N ASN A 21 0.51 8.14 -7.18
CA ASN A 21 -0.47 8.11 -6.09
C ASN A 21 -0.46 9.43 -5.29
N PRO A 22 -1.50 9.70 -4.47
CA PRO A 22 -1.58 10.92 -3.66
C PRO A 22 -0.37 11.12 -2.73
N ARG A 23 0.20 10.05 -2.19
CA ARG A 23 1.38 10.10 -1.31
C ARG A 23 2.60 10.69 -2.03
N ASN A 24 2.86 10.25 -3.25
CA ASN A 24 3.98 10.74 -4.06
C ASN A 24 3.74 12.19 -4.51
N ALA A 25 2.51 12.54 -4.87
CA ALA A 25 2.15 13.92 -5.20
C ALA A 25 2.38 14.87 -4.03
N ALA A 26 1.93 14.50 -2.82
CA ALA A 26 2.11 15.32 -1.62
C ALA A 26 3.59 15.45 -1.21
N SER A 27 4.33 14.33 -1.20
CA SER A 27 5.76 14.32 -0.85
C SER A 27 6.60 15.14 -1.83
N GLY A 28 6.33 15.04 -3.13
CA GLY A 28 7.00 15.85 -4.15
C GLY A 28 6.69 17.33 -3.99
N THR A 29 5.42 17.66 -3.71
CA THR A 29 4.99 19.04 -3.48
C THR A 29 5.70 19.69 -2.29
N LEU A 30 5.80 19.01 -1.15
CA LEU A 30 6.45 19.55 0.06
C LEU A 30 7.96 19.82 -0.10
N LYS A 31 8.59 19.27 -1.15
CA LYS A 31 10.01 19.47 -1.45
C LYS A 31 10.26 20.58 -2.48
N MET A 32 9.20 21.21 -2.98
CA MET A 32 9.32 22.32 -3.94
C MET A 32 9.87 23.56 -3.25
N GLN A 33 10.76 24.28 -3.93
CA GLN A 33 11.33 25.53 -3.43
C GLN A 33 10.36 26.71 -3.56
N ASP A 34 9.53 26.73 -4.62
CA ASP A 34 8.56 27.79 -4.84
C ASP A 34 7.26 27.54 -4.06
N SER A 35 7.02 28.37 -3.04
CA SER A 35 5.81 28.29 -2.21
C SER A 35 4.52 28.54 -2.98
N LYS A 36 4.55 29.24 -4.12
CA LYS A 36 3.37 29.44 -4.98
C LYS A 36 2.93 28.12 -5.61
N VAL A 37 3.89 27.30 -6.04
CA VAL A 37 3.62 25.95 -6.55
C VAL A 37 3.02 25.10 -5.43
N VAL A 38 3.58 25.14 -4.22
CA VAL A 38 3.04 24.42 -3.06
C VAL A 38 1.60 24.81 -2.77
N ALA A 39 1.31 26.11 -2.74
CA ALA A 39 -0.04 26.63 -2.50
C ALA A 39 -1.05 26.18 -3.56
N ALA A 40 -0.65 26.15 -4.84
CA ALA A 40 -1.52 25.71 -5.93
C ALA A 40 -1.91 24.22 -5.85
N ARG A 41 -1.11 23.39 -5.17
CA ARG A 41 -1.37 21.95 -5.03
C ARG A 41 -2.38 21.61 -3.93
N LYS A 42 -2.95 22.62 -3.25
CA LYS A 42 -4.06 22.49 -2.28
C LYS A 42 -3.81 21.39 -1.22
N LEU A 43 -2.59 21.33 -0.68
CA LEU A 43 -2.25 20.34 0.35
C LEU A 43 -3.07 20.59 1.62
N GLU A 44 -3.54 19.49 2.21
CA GLU A 44 -4.19 19.48 3.52
C GLU A 44 -3.30 18.72 4.52
N SER A 45 -3.28 19.16 5.77
CA SER A 45 -2.59 18.49 6.87
C SER A 45 -3.61 18.05 7.91
N SER A 46 -3.45 16.84 8.46
CA SER A 46 -4.24 16.36 9.58
C SER A 46 -3.32 15.92 10.72
N VAL A 47 -3.62 16.40 11.92
CA VAL A 47 -2.87 16.08 13.15
C VAL A 47 -3.37 14.75 13.70
N TYR A 48 -2.43 13.90 14.10
CA TYR A 48 -2.72 12.57 14.64
C TYR A 48 -2.07 12.30 16.01
N TYR A 49 -1.27 13.23 16.53
CA TYR A 49 -0.61 13.11 17.83
C TYR A 49 -0.13 14.47 18.33
N LEU A 50 -0.27 14.72 19.64
CA LEU A 50 0.33 15.87 20.32
C LEU A 50 1.55 15.43 21.13
N MET A 51 2.67 16.11 20.93
CA MET A 51 3.89 15.90 21.72
C MET A 51 4.08 17.08 22.67
N GLY A 52 4.44 16.80 23.91
CA GLY A 52 4.74 17.82 24.92
C GLY A 52 5.03 17.21 26.27
N GLU A 53 5.77 17.95 27.11
CA GLU A 53 6.08 17.52 28.48
C GLU A 53 4.84 17.57 29.40
N ARG A 54 3.96 18.54 29.15
CA ARG A 54 2.72 18.76 29.90
C ARG A 54 1.56 18.86 28.94
N LEU A 55 0.91 17.72 28.69
CA LEU A 55 -0.30 17.66 27.88
C LEU A 55 -1.54 17.90 28.74
N PRO A 56 -2.62 18.47 28.18
CA PRO A 56 -3.84 18.78 28.93
C PRO A 56 -4.55 17.59 29.58
N SER A 57 -4.41 16.38 29.02
CA SER A 57 -5.00 15.14 29.54
C SER A 57 -4.02 13.96 29.42
N ASP A 58 -4.21 12.91 30.23
CA ASP A 58 -3.54 11.62 30.03
C ASP A 58 -4.19 10.79 28.89
N SER A 59 -5.33 11.20 28.33
CA SER A 59 -5.98 10.53 27.20
C SER A 59 -5.51 11.11 25.86
N HIS A 60 -5.02 10.25 24.96
CA HIS A 60 -4.68 10.59 23.59
C HIS A 60 -5.90 11.16 22.85
N PHE A 61 -7.06 10.50 22.97
CA PHE A 61 -8.30 10.94 22.34
C PHE A 61 -8.73 12.33 22.81
N GLU A 62 -8.73 12.60 24.11
CA GLU A 62 -9.11 13.91 24.66
C GLU A 62 -8.16 15.02 24.20
N ASN A 63 -6.86 14.73 24.15
CA ASN A 63 -5.86 15.67 23.63
C ASN A 63 -6.10 15.98 22.14
N MET A 64 -6.51 14.99 21.34
CA MET A 64 -6.87 15.20 19.94
C MET A 64 -8.17 15.99 19.78
N GLU A 65 -9.17 15.79 20.66
CA GLU A 65 -10.38 16.62 20.69
C GLU A 65 -10.07 18.08 21.08
N LEU A 66 -9.14 18.29 22.02
CA LEU A 66 -8.65 19.62 22.37
C LEU A 66 -7.88 20.28 21.21
N ALA A 67 -7.02 19.53 20.51
CA ALA A 67 -6.36 20.00 19.29
C ALA A 67 -7.39 20.47 18.25
N ARG A 68 -8.49 19.72 18.08
CA ARG A 68 -9.59 20.13 17.19
C ARG A 68 -10.23 21.44 17.65
N LYS A 69 -10.47 21.60 18.95
CA LYS A 69 -11.00 22.86 19.53
C LYS A 69 -10.05 24.05 19.35
N TRP A 70 -8.74 23.82 19.26
CA TRP A 70 -7.76 24.86 18.94
C TRP A 70 -7.69 25.22 17.45
N GLY A 71 -8.50 24.58 16.60
CA GLY A 71 -8.54 24.82 15.16
C GLY A 71 -7.56 23.96 14.36
N LEU A 72 -6.91 22.97 14.98
CA LEU A 72 -6.11 21.99 14.23
C LEU A 72 -7.02 21.00 13.52
N ASN A 73 -6.67 20.66 12.28
CA ASN A 73 -7.41 19.65 11.53
C ASN A 73 -7.16 18.26 12.12
N VAL A 74 -8.16 17.69 12.78
CA VAL A 74 -8.11 16.36 13.37
C VAL A 74 -9.19 15.52 12.72
N SER A 75 -8.84 14.32 12.26
CA SER A 75 -9.78 13.45 11.56
C SER A 75 -11.09 13.27 12.35
N ALA A 76 -12.21 13.50 11.67
CA ALA A 76 -13.54 13.27 12.22
C ALA A 76 -13.87 11.78 12.40
N THR A 77 -13.05 10.89 11.82
CA THR A 77 -13.24 9.44 11.87
C THR A 77 -12.66 8.79 13.13
N MET A 78 -11.91 9.54 13.94
CA MET A 78 -11.29 9.02 15.15
C MET A 78 -12.35 8.64 16.18
N LYS A 79 -12.26 7.43 16.74
CA LYS A 79 -13.16 6.92 17.77
C LYS A 79 -12.35 6.35 18.94
N LYS A 80 -12.76 6.67 20.17
CA LYS A 80 -12.30 5.96 21.37
C LYS A 80 -13.09 4.67 21.51
N CYS A 81 -12.39 3.55 21.56
CA CYS A 81 -12.98 2.22 21.78
C CYS A 81 -12.64 1.74 23.19
N CYS A 82 -13.64 1.25 23.92
CA CYS A 82 -13.51 0.78 25.30
C CYS A 82 -13.45 -0.76 25.42
N SER A 83 -13.64 -1.49 24.32
CA SER A 83 -13.52 -2.94 24.28
C SER A 83 -12.96 -3.43 22.93
N LEU A 84 -12.57 -4.70 22.85
CA LEU A 84 -12.11 -5.32 21.60
C LEU A 84 -13.24 -5.45 20.57
N GLU A 85 -14.46 -5.69 21.02
CA GLU A 85 -15.65 -5.75 20.17
C GLU A 85 -15.86 -4.41 19.45
N GLU A 86 -15.77 -3.29 20.18
CA GLU A 86 -15.86 -1.96 19.58
C GLU A 86 -14.73 -1.70 18.57
N VAL A 87 -13.53 -2.22 18.82
CA VAL A 87 -12.41 -2.15 17.87
C VAL A 87 -12.72 -2.93 16.59
N PHE A 88 -13.20 -4.18 16.70
CA PHE A 88 -13.52 -5.00 15.53
C PHE A 88 -14.70 -4.43 14.73
N GLU A 89 -15.72 -3.88 15.39
CA GLU A 89 -16.81 -3.17 14.72
C GLU A 89 -16.30 -1.95 13.96
N PHE A 90 -15.40 -1.16 14.58
CA PHE A 90 -14.78 -0.02 13.93
C PHE A 90 -13.97 -0.44 12.68
N LEU A 91 -13.17 -1.51 12.79
CA LEU A 91 -12.41 -2.05 11.67
C LEU A 91 -13.33 -2.54 10.55
N LYS A 92 -14.38 -3.30 10.88
CA LYS A 92 -15.35 -3.82 9.90
C LYS A 92 -16.06 -2.70 9.15
N TYR A 93 -16.47 -1.63 9.85
CA TYR A 93 -17.09 -0.48 9.22
C TYR A 93 -16.13 0.24 8.26
N TRP A 94 -14.91 0.54 8.72
CA TRP A 94 -13.91 1.24 7.92
C TRP A 94 -13.28 0.39 6.82
N ASP A 95 -13.48 -0.92 6.82
CA ASP A 95 -13.10 -1.76 5.68
C ASP A 95 -13.91 -1.42 4.40
N VAL A 96 -15.08 -0.81 4.55
CA VAL A 96 -15.91 -0.40 3.41
C VAL A 96 -16.01 1.12 3.33
N ALA A 97 -16.34 1.77 4.45
CA ALA A 97 -16.62 3.20 4.50
C ALA A 97 -15.41 4.07 4.13
N ARG A 98 -14.17 3.57 4.26
CA ARG A 98 -12.98 4.36 3.92
C ARG A 98 -12.95 4.82 2.47
N LYS A 99 -13.61 4.10 1.56
CA LYS A 99 -13.63 4.42 0.11
C LYS A 99 -14.36 5.72 -0.20
N SER A 100 -15.21 6.21 0.70
CA SER A 100 -15.90 7.50 0.56
C SER A 100 -15.12 8.67 1.16
N LEU A 101 -13.98 8.43 1.81
CA LEU A 101 -13.17 9.51 2.36
C LEU A 101 -12.52 10.33 1.25
N SER A 102 -12.37 11.63 1.52
CA SER A 102 -11.65 12.57 0.64
C SER A 102 -10.16 12.23 0.50
N VAL A 103 -9.61 11.47 1.46
CA VAL A 103 -8.21 11.04 1.53
C VAL A 103 -8.09 9.53 1.30
N ALA A 104 -7.04 9.13 0.59
CA ALA A 104 -6.71 7.72 0.42
C ALA A 104 -6.19 7.15 1.76
N THR A 105 -6.70 5.98 2.16
CA THR A 105 -6.29 5.29 3.39
C THR A 105 -6.12 3.79 3.14
N ASP A 106 -5.05 3.23 3.72
CA ASP A 106 -4.68 1.81 3.57
C ASP A 106 -4.99 0.98 4.84
N GLY A 107 -5.54 1.62 5.88
CA GLY A 107 -5.75 0.99 7.17
C GLY A 107 -6.22 1.94 8.27
N VAL A 108 -6.21 1.41 9.49
CA VAL A 108 -6.50 2.11 10.74
C VAL A 108 -5.29 1.98 11.67
N VAL A 109 -4.98 3.03 12.43
CA VAL A 109 -3.97 2.95 13.50
C VAL A 109 -4.68 2.79 14.83
N LEU A 110 -4.47 1.66 15.49
CA LEU A 110 -4.94 1.40 16.85
C LEU A 110 -3.88 1.90 17.82
N LYS A 111 -4.29 2.63 18.86
CA LYS A 111 -3.39 3.20 19.87
C LYS A 111 -3.98 2.96 21.26
N VAL A 112 -3.13 2.63 22.21
CA VAL A 112 -3.48 2.68 23.64
C VAL A 112 -3.81 4.14 23.98
N ASP A 113 -4.97 4.41 24.58
CA ASP A 113 -5.43 5.78 24.81
C ASP A 113 -4.64 6.51 25.91
N SER A 114 -4.27 5.82 26.98
CA SER A 114 -3.56 6.42 28.10
C SER A 114 -2.09 6.70 27.76
N LEU A 115 -1.67 7.96 27.86
CA LEU A 115 -0.30 8.40 27.63
C LEU A 115 0.67 7.86 28.68
N SER A 116 0.22 7.69 29.93
CA SER A 116 1.01 7.02 30.97
C SER A 116 1.29 5.55 30.60
N GLN A 117 0.29 4.84 30.08
CA GLN A 117 0.50 3.49 29.53
C GLN A 117 1.41 3.48 28.31
N GLN A 118 1.28 4.45 27.39
CA GLN A 118 2.18 4.57 26.24
C GLN A 118 3.64 4.76 26.67
N ARG A 119 3.90 5.62 27.67
CA ARG A 119 5.24 5.82 28.25
C ARG A 119 5.81 4.54 28.85
N ASN A 120 5.00 3.79 29.60
CA ASN A 120 5.41 2.53 30.22
C ASN A 120 5.70 1.43 29.19
N LEU A 121 4.90 1.36 28.12
CA LEU A 121 5.09 0.41 27.02
C LEU A 121 6.33 0.77 26.18
N GLY A 122 6.64 2.06 26.03
CA GLY A 122 7.83 2.52 25.32
C GLY A 122 7.84 2.15 23.84
N SER A 123 9.05 1.97 23.29
CA SER A 123 9.28 1.66 21.89
C SER A 123 10.37 0.61 21.70
N THR A 124 10.38 -0.02 20.54
CA THR A 124 11.51 -0.78 20.00
C THR A 124 12.48 0.18 19.29
N SER A 125 13.54 -0.34 18.66
CA SER A 125 14.46 0.48 17.86
C SER A 125 13.79 1.22 16.68
N LYS A 126 12.59 0.80 16.27
CA LYS A 126 11.90 1.36 15.09
C LYS A 126 10.43 1.72 15.31
N PHE A 127 9.74 1.05 16.24
CA PHE A 127 8.28 1.15 16.36
C PHE A 127 7.81 1.28 17.82
N PRO A 128 6.77 2.08 18.11
CA PRO A 128 6.14 2.12 19.44
C PRO A 128 5.48 0.77 19.77
N ARG A 129 5.46 0.39 21.06
CA ARG A 129 4.78 -0.84 21.51
C ARG A 129 3.28 -0.65 21.77
N TRP A 130 2.84 0.60 21.83
CA TRP A 130 1.48 1.00 22.20
C TRP A 130 0.59 1.34 21.00
N ALA A 131 1.10 1.20 19.77
CA ALA A 131 0.34 1.44 18.55
C ALA A 131 0.63 0.39 17.49
N ILE A 132 -0.39 0.06 16.69
CA ILE A 132 -0.28 -0.85 15.55
C ILE A 132 -1.09 -0.31 14.38
N ALA A 133 -0.52 -0.43 13.17
CA ALA A 133 -1.24 -0.17 11.93
C ALA A 133 -1.96 -1.45 11.49
N TYR A 134 -3.28 -1.47 11.60
CA TYR A 134 -4.13 -2.49 11.01
C TYR A 134 -4.37 -2.13 9.55
N LYS A 135 -3.73 -2.86 8.63
CA LYS A 135 -3.95 -2.68 7.20
C LYS A 135 -5.13 -3.50 6.75
N PHE A 136 -6.05 -2.87 6.02
CA PHE A 136 -7.12 -3.61 5.36
C PHE A 136 -6.53 -4.49 4.28
N ASN A 137 -7.19 -5.62 4.00
CA ASN A 137 -6.76 -6.48 2.89
C ASN A 137 -6.68 -5.62 1.64
N ALA A 138 -5.51 -5.64 1.01
CA ALA A 138 -5.32 -4.93 -0.23
C ALA A 138 -6.33 -5.46 -1.23
N GLU A 139 -6.90 -4.54 -2.03
CA GLU A 139 -7.82 -4.93 -3.07
C GLU A 139 -7.16 -6.00 -3.94
N LYS A 140 -7.88 -7.10 -4.13
CA LYS A 140 -7.48 -8.19 -5.00
C LYS A 140 -8.23 -8.03 -6.30
N ALA A 141 -7.50 -8.12 -7.41
CA ALA A 141 -8.08 -8.22 -8.72
C ALA A 141 -7.79 -9.60 -9.30
N LEU A 142 -8.75 -10.15 -10.01
CA LEU A 142 -8.59 -11.39 -10.76
C LEU A 142 -8.34 -11.03 -12.22
N THR A 143 -7.16 -11.37 -12.73
CA THR A 143 -6.78 -11.11 -14.13
C THR A 143 -6.11 -12.33 -14.75
N ARG A 144 -5.89 -12.31 -16.06
CA ARG A 144 -5.24 -13.40 -16.80
C ARG A 144 -3.72 -13.23 -16.82
N LEU A 145 -2.99 -14.33 -16.59
CA LEU A 145 -1.55 -14.41 -16.78
C LEU A 145 -1.24 -14.62 -18.27
N GLU A 146 -0.62 -13.65 -18.92
CA GLU A 146 -0.28 -13.71 -20.35
C GLU A 146 1.08 -14.34 -20.61
N SER A 147 2.08 -13.96 -19.83
CA SER A 147 3.44 -14.48 -19.95
C SER A 147 4.24 -14.25 -18.66
N VAL A 148 5.39 -14.91 -18.53
CA VAL A 148 6.37 -14.63 -17.48
C VAL A 148 7.68 -14.22 -18.14
N THR A 149 8.22 -13.09 -17.68
CA THR A 149 9.54 -12.58 -18.10
C THR A 149 10.49 -12.62 -16.92
N TYR A 150 11.79 -12.62 -17.19
CA TYR A 150 12.83 -12.73 -16.17
C TYR A 150 13.73 -11.50 -16.24
N GLN A 151 13.88 -10.80 -15.12
CA GLN A 151 14.73 -9.61 -15.01
C GLN A 151 16.01 -9.95 -14.26
N VAL A 152 17.15 -9.55 -14.80
CA VAL A 152 18.46 -9.71 -14.15
C VAL A 152 18.75 -8.45 -13.33
N GLY A 153 18.86 -8.61 -12.01
CA GLY A 153 19.23 -7.55 -11.10
C GLY A 153 20.73 -7.22 -11.18
N ARG A 154 21.13 -6.08 -10.58
CA ARG A 154 22.53 -5.63 -10.58
C ARG A 154 23.51 -6.62 -9.93
N THR A 155 23.01 -7.49 -9.06
CA THR A 155 23.78 -8.53 -8.37
C THR A 155 23.76 -9.88 -9.09
N GLY A 156 23.14 -9.96 -10.29
CA GLY A 156 22.95 -11.21 -11.02
C GLY A 156 21.71 -12.02 -10.59
N ALA A 157 20.97 -11.56 -9.57
CA ALA A 157 19.73 -12.20 -9.15
C ALA A 157 18.68 -12.15 -10.28
N VAL A 158 18.14 -13.30 -10.67
CA VAL A 158 17.10 -13.40 -11.71
C VAL A 158 15.73 -13.41 -11.04
N THR A 159 14.91 -12.39 -11.31
CA THR A 159 13.59 -12.24 -10.71
C THR A 159 12.48 -12.49 -11.75
N PRO A 160 11.54 -13.40 -11.49
CA PRO A 160 10.40 -13.63 -12.38
C PRO A 160 9.34 -12.52 -12.23
N VAL A 161 8.84 -12.04 -13.36
CA VAL A 161 7.81 -11.00 -13.46
C VAL A 161 6.66 -11.53 -14.32
N ALA A 162 5.47 -11.61 -13.73
CA ALA A 162 4.24 -11.93 -14.44
C ALA A 162 3.79 -10.74 -15.27
N ASN A 163 3.53 -10.96 -16.56
CA ASN A 163 2.82 -10.04 -17.44
C ASN A 163 1.35 -10.44 -17.49
N LEU A 164 0.49 -9.47 -17.26
CA LEU A 164 -0.91 -9.67 -16.96
C LEU A 164 -1.78 -8.90 -17.94
N GLU A 165 -2.94 -9.46 -18.24
CA GLU A 165 -4.02 -8.70 -18.86
C GLU A 165 -4.30 -7.46 -17.99
N PRO A 166 -4.36 -6.24 -18.57
CA PRO A 166 -4.48 -5.01 -17.81
C PRO A 166 -5.69 -5.01 -16.88
N VAL A 167 -5.45 -4.83 -15.57
CA VAL A 167 -6.53 -4.82 -14.58
C VAL A 167 -6.46 -3.59 -13.67
N LEU A 168 -7.60 -2.99 -13.37
CA LEU A 168 -7.66 -1.86 -12.45
C LEU A 168 -7.53 -2.38 -11.02
N LEU A 169 -6.53 -1.88 -10.30
CA LEU A 169 -6.27 -2.26 -8.90
C LEU A 169 -5.86 -1.02 -8.10
N SER A 170 -6.68 -0.65 -7.12
CA SER A 170 -6.48 0.52 -6.25
C SER A 170 -6.18 1.80 -7.06
N GLY A 171 -7.04 2.09 -8.04
CA GLY A 171 -6.98 3.31 -8.86
C GLY A 171 -5.90 3.35 -9.93
N THR A 172 -5.11 2.28 -10.12
CA THR A 172 -4.10 2.22 -11.18
C THR A 172 -4.23 0.94 -12.00
N THR A 173 -3.93 1.01 -13.30
CA THR A 173 -3.87 -0.18 -14.15
C THR A 173 -2.59 -0.97 -13.89
N VAL A 174 -2.74 -2.21 -13.44
CA VAL A 174 -1.65 -3.16 -13.23
C VAL A 174 -1.54 -4.07 -14.45
N LYS A 175 -0.35 -4.10 -15.06
CA LYS A 175 0.00 -5.01 -16.16
C LYS A 175 1.15 -5.97 -15.81
N ARG A 176 1.81 -5.74 -14.68
CA ARG A 176 2.95 -6.53 -14.22
C ARG A 176 2.86 -6.76 -12.73
N ALA A 177 3.20 -7.98 -12.30
CA ALA A 177 3.27 -8.34 -10.90
C ALA A 177 4.51 -9.18 -10.60
N SER A 178 5.05 -9.02 -9.40
CA SER A 178 6.15 -9.86 -8.92
C SER A 178 5.67 -11.28 -8.65
N LEU A 179 6.47 -12.26 -9.08
CA LEU A 179 6.35 -13.65 -8.69
C LEU A 179 7.37 -14.03 -7.59
N TYR A 180 8.12 -13.05 -7.06
CA TYR A 180 9.18 -13.22 -6.06
C TYR A 180 10.36 -14.08 -6.53
N ASN A 181 10.19 -15.39 -6.64
CA ASN A 181 11.24 -16.35 -6.92
C ASN A 181 10.68 -17.64 -7.55
N GLU A 182 11.56 -18.61 -7.84
CA GLU A 182 11.18 -19.91 -8.39
C GLU A 182 10.21 -20.68 -7.49
N ASP A 183 10.44 -20.69 -6.17
CA ASP A 183 9.61 -21.44 -5.22
C ASP A 183 8.17 -20.96 -5.20
N ALA A 184 7.96 -19.65 -5.29
CA ALA A 184 6.63 -19.07 -5.39
C ALA A 184 5.90 -19.51 -6.67
N ILE A 185 6.61 -19.63 -7.80
CA ILE A 185 6.02 -20.16 -9.05
C ILE A 185 5.60 -21.62 -8.86
N LEU A 186 6.47 -22.44 -8.26
CA LEU A 186 6.20 -23.85 -8.01
C LEU A 186 5.05 -24.05 -7.02
N ALA A 187 5.02 -23.29 -5.93
CA ALA A 187 3.97 -23.34 -4.91
C ALA A 187 2.60 -22.92 -5.47
N LEU A 188 2.56 -21.93 -6.36
CA LEU A 188 1.34 -21.48 -7.02
C LEU A 188 0.88 -22.43 -8.14
N ASP A 189 1.76 -23.33 -8.62
CA ASP A 189 1.52 -24.23 -9.77
C ASP A 189 1.07 -23.46 -11.02
N LEU A 190 1.76 -22.37 -11.35
CA LEU A 190 1.32 -21.45 -12.40
C LEU A 190 1.39 -22.05 -13.81
N HIS A 191 0.37 -21.76 -14.61
CA HIS A 191 0.32 -22.05 -16.04
C HIS A 191 0.00 -20.78 -16.83
N ILE A 192 0.56 -20.65 -18.03
CA ILE A 192 0.23 -19.53 -18.91
C ILE A 192 -1.28 -19.59 -19.25
N GLY A 193 -1.94 -18.44 -19.15
CA GLY A 193 -3.39 -18.31 -19.31
C GLY A 193 -4.18 -18.44 -18.02
N ASP A 194 -3.56 -18.79 -16.88
CA ASP A 194 -4.25 -18.88 -15.58
C ASP A 194 -4.94 -17.57 -15.19
N ARG A 195 -6.10 -17.68 -14.52
CA ARG A 195 -6.66 -16.55 -13.77
C ARG A 195 -5.96 -16.43 -12.42
N VAL A 196 -5.30 -15.31 -12.18
CA VAL A 196 -4.45 -15.08 -11.01
C VAL A 196 -4.97 -13.92 -10.17
N TYR A 197 -4.91 -14.09 -8.85
CA TYR A 197 -5.23 -13.06 -7.87
C TYR A 197 -4.03 -12.14 -7.67
N VAL A 198 -4.20 -10.87 -8.03
CA VAL A 198 -3.17 -9.83 -7.94
C VAL A 198 -3.53 -8.88 -6.80
N GLU A 199 -2.54 -8.59 -5.97
CA GLU A 199 -2.68 -7.69 -4.82
C GLU A 199 -1.56 -6.67 -4.82
N LYS A 200 -1.79 -5.45 -4.32
CA LYS A 200 -0.72 -4.49 -4.02
C LYS A 200 -0.37 -4.49 -2.54
N GLY A 201 0.79 -5.03 -2.19
CA GLY A 201 1.33 -4.93 -0.83
C GLY A 201 1.63 -3.47 -0.48
N GLY A 202 0.90 -2.91 0.50
CA GLY A 202 1.09 -1.53 0.95
C GLY A 202 0.97 -0.49 -0.18
N GLU A 203 0.10 -0.74 -1.17
CA GLU A 203 -0.20 0.11 -2.33
C GLU A 203 0.92 0.30 -3.39
N ILE A 204 2.10 -0.33 -3.22
CA ILE A 204 3.27 -0.01 -4.08
C ILE A 204 3.61 -1.11 -5.09
N ILE A 205 3.84 -2.36 -4.66
CA ILE A 205 4.32 -3.43 -5.56
C ILE A 205 3.22 -4.49 -5.76
N PRO A 206 2.70 -4.65 -6.99
CA PRO A 206 1.77 -5.73 -7.30
C PRO A 206 2.45 -7.10 -7.21
N LYS A 207 1.76 -8.07 -6.62
CA LYS A 207 2.22 -9.46 -6.45
C LYS A 207 1.10 -10.43 -6.78
N ILE A 208 1.46 -11.61 -7.28
CA ILE A 208 0.52 -12.72 -7.40
C ILE A 208 0.39 -13.40 -6.03
N THR A 209 -0.85 -13.58 -5.59
CA THR A 209 -1.17 -14.18 -4.27
C THR A 209 -1.83 -15.55 -4.38
N GLY A 210 -2.31 -15.92 -5.56
CA GLY A 210 -3.03 -17.16 -5.76
C GLY A 210 -3.47 -17.35 -7.21
N VAL A 211 -3.91 -18.56 -7.51
CA VAL A 211 -4.50 -18.93 -8.79
C VAL A 211 -5.92 -19.38 -8.53
N ASP A 212 -6.85 -18.92 -9.37
CA ASP A 212 -8.21 -19.45 -9.41
C ASP A 212 -8.20 -20.77 -10.19
N LYS A 213 -7.98 -21.87 -9.45
CA LYS A 213 -7.86 -23.21 -10.03
C LYS A 213 -9.19 -23.73 -10.59
N GLU A 214 -10.32 -23.22 -10.11
CA GLU A 214 -11.64 -23.62 -10.60
C GLU A 214 -11.92 -23.01 -11.99
N ALA A 215 -11.41 -21.81 -12.25
CA ALA A 215 -11.48 -21.16 -13.56
C ALA A 215 -10.47 -21.69 -14.60
N ARG A 216 -9.73 -22.77 -14.30
CA ARG A 216 -8.79 -23.39 -15.24
C ARG A 216 -9.53 -24.13 -16.35
N PHE A 217 -9.80 -23.43 -17.44
CA PHE A 217 -10.34 -24.00 -18.66
C PHE A 217 -9.37 -23.75 -19.82
N LEU A 218 -8.87 -24.83 -20.45
CA LEU A 218 -7.85 -24.83 -21.51
C LEU A 218 -6.51 -24.21 -21.05
N ILE A 219 -5.62 -25.06 -20.53
CA ILE A 219 -4.39 -24.65 -19.86
C ILE A 219 -3.27 -24.44 -20.91
N GLY A 220 -2.54 -23.33 -20.83
CA GLY A 220 -1.27 -23.16 -21.53
C GLY A 220 -0.13 -23.91 -20.84
N ASP A 221 1.10 -23.71 -21.31
CA ASP A 221 2.25 -24.41 -20.72
C ASP A 221 2.47 -24.03 -19.25
N LYS A 222 2.88 -25.03 -18.45
CA LYS A 222 3.32 -24.81 -17.07
C LYS A 222 4.50 -23.86 -17.05
N VAL A 223 4.44 -22.84 -16.20
CA VAL A 223 5.54 -21.89 -16.03
C VAL A 223 6.72 -22.60 -15.38
N ARG A 224 7.85 -22.61 -16.08
CA ARG A 224 9.12 -23.15 -15.58
C ARG A 224 10.13 -22.02 -15.48
N PHE A 225 10.91 -22.03 -14.41
CA PHE A 225 12.01 -21.06 -14.26
C PHE A 225 13.05 -21.27 -15.36
N VAL A 226 13.65 -20.17 -15.84
CA VAL A 226 14.70 -20.24 -16.84
C VAL A 226 15.95 -20.89 -16.27
N THR A 227 16.65 -21.71 -17.05
CA THR A 227 17.89 -22.36 -16.63
C THR A 227 19.14 -21.58 -17.03
N ARG A 228 18.97 -20.54 -17.85
CA ARG A 228 20.03 -19.67 -18.35
C ARG A 228 19.64 -18.21 -18.14
N CYS A 229 20.64 -17.38 -17.86
CA CYS A 229 20.47 -15.95 -17.72
C CYS A 229 19.92 -15.36 -19.03
N PRO A 230 18.80 -14.61 -19.00
CA PRO A 230 18.22 -14.03 -20.21
C PRO A 230 19.11 -12.94 -20.84
N ASP A 231 20.02 -12.33 -20.08
CA ASP A 231 20.88 -11.23 -20.57
C ASP A 231 22.20 -11.73 -21.17
N CYS A 232 22.82 -12.76 -20.59
CA CYS A 232 24.16 -13.23 -20.98
C CYS A 232 24.26 -14.71 -21.35
N GLY A 233 23.18 -15.50 -21.17
CA GLY A 233 23.14 -16.92 -21.53
C GLY A 233 23.88 -17.88 -20.58
N THR A 234 24.59 -17.36 -19.57
CA THR A 234 25.26 -18.17 -18.54
C THR A 234 24.26 -19.06 -17.81
N PRO A 235 24.57 -20.36 -17.56
CA PRO A 235 23.72 -21.23 -16.74
C PRO A 235 23.47 -20.62 -15.35
N LEU A 236 22.22 -20.63 -14.92
CA LEU A 236 21.87 -20.14 -13.59
C LEU A 236 22.26 -21.16 -12.53
N VAL A 237 22.75 -20.63 -11.41
CA VAL A 237 23.10 -21.40 -10.22
C VAL A 237 22.19 -20.94 -9.09
N ARG A 238 21.60 -21.90 -8.40
CA ARG A 238 20.77 -21.66 -7.23
C ARG A 238 21.61 -22.00 -6.00
N ASN A 239 21.87 -20.99 -5.15
CA ASN A 239 22.48 -21.22 -3.85
C ASN A 239 21.39 -21.74 -2.90
N GLU A 240 21.65 -22.84 -2.19
CA GLU A 240 20.70 -23.49 -1.28
C GLU A 240 20.65 -22.82 0.11
N ASP A 241 20.76 -21.49 0.17
CA ASP A 241 20.66 -20.73 1.43
C ASP A 241 19.22 -20.37 1.79
#